data_AF-A0A1L9GU67-F1
#
_entry.id   AF-A0A1L9GU67-F1
#
_cell.length_a   1.000
_cell.length_b   1.000
_cell.length_c   1.000
_cell.angle_alpha   90.00
_cell.angle_beta   90.00
_cell.angle_gamma   90.00
#
_symmetry.space_group_name_H-M   'P 1'
#
loop_
_entity.id
_entity.type
_entity.pdbx_description
1 polymer ?
#
loop_
_entity_poly.entity_id
_entity_poly.type
_entity_poly.pdbx_seq_one_letter_code
_entity_poly.pdbx_strand_id
1 'polypeptide(L)'
;MPKPMHRSHSFKKVQRVTNSKRTVTHYKRGKDMMPHCAICGQELNGISQKGPKTRRTNSRLFGGVLCASCTAEVVKLRSRVEQGDMKLNDIGIRQRSYVLQLVAH
;
A
#
# COMPACT_ATOMS: atom_id res chain seq x y z
N MET A 1 20.71 21.94 -24.36
CA MET A 1 19.72 21.98 -23.25
C MET A 1 18.89 20.69 -23.27
N PRO A 2 18.62 20.01 -22.14
CA PRO A 2 17.75 18.82 -22.12
C PRO A 2 16.34 19.17 -22.62
N LYS A 3 15.67 18.21 -23.27
CA LYS A 3 14.25 18.34 -23.67
C LYS A 3 13.42 18.79 -22.45
N PRO A 4 12.40 19.66 -22.60
CA PRO A 4 11.61 20.18 -21.47
C PRO A 4 11.10 19.08 -20.53
N MET A 5 10.64 17.96 -21.08
CA MET A 5 10.16 16.79 -20.30
C MET A 5 11.22 16.17 -19.37
N HIS A 6 12.51 16.34 -19.66
CA HIS A 6 13.63 15.80 -18.88
C HIS A 6 14.20 16.80 -17.86
N ARG A 7 13.59 17.99 -17.76
CA ARG A 7 13.96 19.01 -16.77
C ARG A 7 13.25 18.79 -15.42
N SER A 8 12.08 18.15 -15.42
CA SER A 8 11.28 17.88 -14.23
C SER A 8 11.83 16.73 -13.38
N HIS A 9 11.44 16.68 -12.10
CA HIS A 9 11.85 15.66 -11.13
C HIS A 9 11.15 14.29 -11.31
N SER A 10 10.21 14.18 -12.25
CA SER A 10 9.51 12.90 -12.53
C SER A 10 10.43 11.84 -13.12
N PHE A 11 11.48 12.25 -13.84
CA PHE A 11 12.53 11.38 -14.35
C PHE A 11 13.81 11.52 -13.52
N LYS A 12 14.24 10.42 -12.93
CA LYS A 12 15.57 10.31 -12.31
C LYS A 12 16.63 10.20 -13.41
N LYS A 13 17.62 11.09 -13.36
CA LYS A 13 18.79 11.08 -14.23
C LYS A 13 19.82 10.10 -13.66
N VAL A 14 20.28 9.16 -14.47
CA VAL A 14 21.29 8.18 -14.09
C VAL A 14 22.41 8.19 -15.12
N GLN A 15 23.62 8.54 -14.70
CA GLN A 15 24.79 8.44 -15.56
C GLN A 15 25.23 6.97 -15.63
N ARG A 16 25.39 6.47 -16.85
CA ARG A 16 25.92 5.12 -17.12
C ARG A 16 26.94 5.19 -18.25
N VAL A 17 27.94 4.33 -18.15
CA VAL A 17 28.91 4.11 -19.22
C VAL A 17 28.33 3.03 -20.14
N THR A 18 28.25 3.34 -21.43
CA THR A 18 27.84 2.38 -22.46
C THR A 18 28.98 1.44 -22.82
N ASN A 19 28.68 0.30 -23.46
CA ASN A 19 29.72 -0.63 -23.94
C ASN A 19 30.72 0.04 -24.89
N SER A 20 30.30 1.10 -25.59
CA SER A 20 31.17 1.97 -26.41
C SER A 20 32.04 2.95 -25.61
N LYS A 21 32.15 2.78 -24.28
CA LYS A 21 32.91 3.61 -23.33
C LYS A 21 32.48 5.09 -23.31
N ARG A 22 31.23 5.39 -23.70
CA ARG A 22 30.67 6.75 -23.64
C ARG A 22 29.85 6.91 -22.36
N THR A 23 29.97 8.06 -21.70
CA THR A 23 29.13 8.40 -20.55
C THR A 23 27.83 9.03 -21.04
N VAL A 24 26.71 8.36 -20.80
CA VAL A 24 25.38 8.78 -21.26
C VAL A 24 24.42 8.91 -20.08
N THR A 25 23.57 9.95 -20.12
CA THR A 25 22.50 10.14 -19.14
C THR A 25 21.25 9.36 -19.54
N HIS A 26 20.91 8.33 -18.77
CA HIS A 26 19.64 7.63 -18.90
C HIS A 26 18.58 8.28 -18.01
N TYR A 27 17.39 8.51 -18.59
CA TYR A 27 16.23 9.01 -17.86
C TYR A 27 15.33 7.84 -17.50
N LYS A 28 15.14 7.58 -16.21
CA LYS A 28 14.25 6.52 -15.72
C LYS A 28 13.22 7.07 -14.74
N ARG A 29 12.02 6.48 -14.70
CA ARG A 29 11.05 6.81 -13.65
C ARG A 29 11.56 6.37 -12.27
N GLY A 30 11.12 7.05 -11.23
CA GLY A 30 11.37 6.67 -9.84
C GLY A 30 10.82 5.27 -9.52
N LYS A 31 11.34 4.66 -8.45
CA LYS A 31 10.75 3.43 -7.90
C LYS A 31 9.45 3.82 -7.20
N ASP A 32 8.39 3.05 -7.41
CA ASP A 32 7.12 3.30 -6.73
C ASP A 32 7.28 2.98 -5.22
N MET A 33 6.51 3.66 -4.37
CA MET A 33 6.59 3.54 -2.91
C MET A 33 5.85 2.30 -2.40
N MET A 34 6.43 1.59 -1.43
CA MET A 34 5.84 0.36 -0.89
C MET A 34 4.42 0.62 -0.37
N PRO A 35 3.51 -0.37 -0.46
CA PRO A 35 2.17 -0.23 0.08
C PRO A 35 2.22 -0.16 1.61
N HIS A 36 1.39 0.71 2.20
CA HIS A 36 1.31 0.90 3.65
C HIS A 36 -0.10 0.57 4.17
N CYS A 37 -0.18 0.17 5.44
CA CYS A 37 -1.43 -0.10 6.13
C CYS A 37 -2.24 1.19 6.33
N ALA A 38 -3.53 1.16 6.02
CA ALA A 38 -4.40 2.33 6.15
C ALA A 38 -4.64 2.81 7.59
N ILE A 39 -4.48 1.94 8.60
CA ILE A 39 -4.75 2.29 10.02
C ILE A 39 -3.47 2.76 10.72
N CYS A 40 -2.42 1.93 10.67
CA CYS A 40 -1.17 2.16 11.40
C CYS A 40 -0.04 2.74 10.54
N GLY A 41 -0.17 2.75 9.21
CA GLY A 41 0.87 3.25 8.32
C GLY A 41 2.08 2.32 8.15
N GLN A 42 2.08 1.12 8.70
CA GLN A 42 3.20 0.18 8.54
C GLN A 42 3.30 -0.36 7.10
N GLU A 43 4.52 -0.62 6.64
CA GLU A 43 4.77 -1.23 5.32
C GLU A 43 4.15 -2.65 5.24
N LEU A 44 3.49 -2.94 4.12
CA LEU A 44 2.85 -4.23 3.86
C LEU A 44 3.82 -5.18 3.16
N ASN A 45 4.32 -6.16 3.91
CA ASN A 45 5.24 -7.17 3.42
C ASN A 45 4.56 -8.18 2.47
N GLY A 46 5.33 -8.66 1.49
CA GLY A 46 4.87 -9.69 0.55
C GLY A 46 4.01 -9.17 -0.60
N ILE A 47 3.82 -7.85 -0.70
CA ILE A 47 3.00 -7.21 -1.74
C ILE A 47 3.90 -6.48 -2.72
N SER A 48 3.79 -6.86 -3.99
CA SER A 48 4.48 -6.18 -5.08
C SER A 48 3.56 -5.13 -5.71
N GLN A 49 4.13 -3.97 -6.05
CA GLN A 49 3.42 -2.94 -6.83
C GLN A 49 3.20 -3.35 -8.28
N LYS A 50 4.07 -4.22 -8.81
CA LYS A 50 4.10 -4.64 -10.21
C LYS A 50 3.93 -6.15 -10.31
N GLY A 51 3.29 -6.59 -11.39
CA GLY A 51 3.05 -7.99 -11.68
C GLY A 51 1.56 -8.39 -11.64
N PRO A 52 1.27 -9.70 -11.62
CA PRO A 52 -0.08 -10.25 -11.69
C PRO A 52 -0.89 -9.94 -10.43
N LYS A 53 -2.23 -10.06 -10.52
CA LYS A 53 -3.16 -9.75 -9.43
C LYS A 53 -2.78 -10.44 -8.11
N THR A 54 -2.37 -11.71 -8.18
CA THR A 54 -1.98 -12.53 -7.02
C THR A 54 -0.75 -12.00 -6.27
N ARG A 55 0.15 -11.27 -6.93
CA ARG A 55 1.32 -10.66 -6.26
C ARG A 55 1.03 -9.27 -5.68
N ARG A 56 -0.12 -8.67 -6.03
CA ARG A 56 -0.53 -7.34 -5.56
C ARG A 56 -1.40 -7.39 -4.30
N THR A 57 -1.80 -8.58 -3.86
CA THR A 57 -2.63 -8.78 -2.67
C THR A 57 -2.20 -10.04 -1.93
N ASN A 58 -2.62 -10.14 -0.67
CA ASN A 58 -2.58 -11.40 0.08
C ASN A 58 -3.99 -12.02 0.05
N SER A 59 -4.08 -13.34 0.18
CA SER A 59 -5.35 -14.09 0.17
C SER A 59 -6.22 -13.92 1.42
N ARG A 60 -5.77 -13.17 2.44
CA ARG A 60 -6.51 -12.90 3.67
C ARG A 60 -7.50 -11.74 3.52
N LEU A 61 -8.42 -11.63 4.48
CA LEU A 61 -9.31 -10.46 4.63
C LEU A 61 -8.49 -9.16 4.64
N PHE A 62 -8.96 -8.17 3.88
CA PHE A 62 -8.31 -6.87 3.68
C PHE A 62 -6.83 -6.95 3.25
N GLY A 63 -6.45 -8.01 2.54
CA GLY A 63 -5.11 -8.17 1.98
C GLY A 63 -4.74 -7.02 1.04
N GLY A 64 -3.66 -6.30 1.34
CA GLY A 64 -3.23 -5.11 0.59
C GLY A 64 -3.74 -3.78 1.12
N VAL A 65 -4.62 -3.78 2.11
CA VAL A 65 -5.14 -2.55 2.74
C VAL A 65 -4.71 -2.45 4.20
N LEU A 66 -4.86 -3.54 4.94
CA LEU A 66 -4.55 -3.62 6.37
C LEU A 66 -3.42 -4.60 6.63
N CYS A 67 -2.59 -4.36 7.64
CA CYS A 67 -1.62 -5.32 8.14
C CYS A 67 -2.32 -6.44 8.93
N ALA A 68 -1.62 -7.56 9.19
CA ALA A 68 -2.20 -8.73 9.83
C ALA A 68 -2.72 -8.46 11.25
N SER A 69 -2.01 -7.62 12.02
CA SER A 69 -2.40 -7.22 13.38
C SER A 69 -3.71 -6.42 13.37
N CYS A 70 -3.77 -5.35 12.58
CA CYS A 70 -4.98 -4.53 12.45
C CYS A 70 -6.17 -5.34 11.93
N THR A 71 -5.96 -6.30 11.01
CA THR A 71 -7.05 -7.18 10.59
C THR A 71 -7.58 -8.06 11.70
N ALA A 72 -6.69 -8.61 12.55
CA ALA A 72 -7.11 -9.42 13.68
C ALA A 72 -7.91 -8.60 14.71
N GLU A 73 -7.50 -7.35 14.95
CA GLU A 73 -8.24 -6.41 15.81
C GLU A 73 -9.63 -6.11 15.25
N VAL A 74 -9.74 -5.79 13.96
CA VAL A 74 -11.02 -5.51 13.30
C VAL A 74 -11.96 -6.72 13.38
N VAL A 75 -11.45 -7.94 13.18
CA VAL A 75 -12.25 -9.17 13.32
C VAL A 75 -12.73 -9.38 14.75
N LYS A 76 -11.88 -9.13 15.77
CA LYS A 76 -12.29 -9.19 17.17
C LYS A 76 -13.37 -8.16 17.50
N LEU A 77 -13.20 -6.92 17.02
CA LEU A 77 -14.17 -5.84 17.22
C LEU A 77 -15.51 -6.17 16.58
N ARG A 78 -15.49 -6.73 15.36
CA ARG A 78 -16.69 -7.24 14.69
C ARG A 78 -17.43 -8.23 15.58
N SER A 79 -16.76 -9.28 16.08
CA SER A 79 -17.41 -10.31 16.90
C SER A 79 -18.05 -9.72 18.17
N ARG A 80 -17.41 -8.74 18.82
CA ARG A 80 -17.98 -8.08 20.00
C ARG A 80 -19.20 -7.20 19.68
N VAL A 81 -19.21 -6.56 18.51
CA VAL A 81 -20.38 -5.80 18.04
C VAL A 81 -21.53 -6.74 17.70
N GLU A 82 -21.26 -7.88 17.07
CA GLU A 82 -22.27 -8.91 16.77
C GLU A 82 -22.87 -9.51 18.05
N GLN A 83 -22.06 -9.69 19.10
CA GLN A 83 -22.52 -10.15 20.42
C GLN A 83 -23.30 -9.09 21.21
N GLY A 84 -23.26 -7.82 20.79
CA GLY A 84 -23.95 -6.73 21.46
C GLY A 84 -23.18 -6.13 22.65
N ASP A 85 -21.94 -6.55 22.88
CA ASP A 85 -21.10 -6.05 23.98
C ASP A 85 -20.63 -4.60 23.77
N MET A 86 -20.61 -4.12 22.52
CA MET A 86 -20.18 -2.76 22.15
C MET A 86 -21.00 -2.18 21.01
N LYS A 87 -21.18 -0.85 21.01
CA LYS A 87 -21.80 -0.13 19.89
C LYS A 87 -20.73 0.31 18.88
N LEU A 88 -21.13 0.50 17.61
CA LEU A 88 -20.23 1.01 16.57
C LEU A 88 -19.64 2.40 16.88
N ASN A 89 -20.30 3.18 17.74
CA ASN A 89 -19.83 4.51 18.14
C ASN A 89 -18.67 4.45 19.14
N ASP A 90 -18.51 3.34 19.85
CA ASP A 90 -17.46 3.16 20.87
C ASP A 90 -16.11 2.75 20.23
N ILE A 91 -16.13 2.42 18.93
CA ILE A 91 -14.96 2.03 18.16
C ILE A 91 -14.22 3.27 17.64
N GLY A 92 -12.89 3.22 17.64
CA GLY A 92 -12.06 4.27 17.05
C GLY A 92 -12.41 4.56 15.59
N ILE A 93 -12.42 5.84 15.22
CA ILE A 93 -12.87 6.34 13.90
C ILE A 93 -12.21 5.59 12.73
N ARG A 94 -10.91 5.27 12.85
CA ARG A 94 -10.14 4.56 11.79
C ARG A 94 -10.54 3.10 11.61
N GLN A 95 -11.01 2.43 12.67
CA GLN A 95 -11.40 1.01 12.64
C GLN A 95 -12.89 0.84 12.30
N ARG A 96 -13.71 1.85 12.65
CA ARG A 96 -15.16 1.84 12.48
C ARG A 96 -15.62 1.52 11.05
N SER A 97 -14.97 2.08 10.03
CA SER A 97 -15.33 1.83 8.63
C SER A 97 -15.14 0.37 8.23
N TYR A 98 -14.04 -0.26 8.66
CA TYR A 98 -13.74 -1.66 8.35
C TYR A 98 -14.66 -2.62 9.10
N VAL A 99 -15.00 -2.32 10.35
CA VAL A 99 -15.96 -3.10 11.13
C VAL A 99 -17.36 -3.00 10.51
N LEU A 100 -17.80 -1.79 10.15
CA LEU A 100 -19.08 -1.58 9.46
C LEU A 100 -19.15 -2.38 8.16
N GLN A 101 -18.07 -2.39 7.36
CA GLN A 101 -18.00 -3.17 6.14
C GLN A 101 -18.16 -4.68 6.40
N LEU A 102 -17.68 -5.22 7.53
CA LEU A 102 -17.84 -6.63 7.87
C LEU A 102 -19.22 -6.98 8.44
N VAL A 103 -19.91 -6.04 9.08
CA VAL A 103 -21.24 -6.25 9.67
C VAL A 103 -22.35 -6.08 8.63
N ALA A 104 -22.12 -5.22 7.62
CA ALA A 104 -23.08 -4.98 6.54
C ALA A 104 -23.13 -6.10 5.47
N HIS A 105 -22.18 -7.04 5.50
CA HIS A 105 -22.09 -8.20 4.61
C HIS A 105 -22.42 -9.49 5.33
#